data_AF-A0A522UXA0-F1
#
_entry.id   AF-A0A522UXA0-F1
#
_cell.length_a   1.000
_cell.length_b   1.000
_cell.length_c   1.000
_cell.angle_alpha   90.00
_cell.angle_beta   90.00
_cell.angle_gamma   90.00
#
_symmetry.space_group_name_H-M   'P 1'
#
loop_
_entity.id
_entity.type
_entity.pdbx_description
1 polymer ?
#
loop_
_entity_poly.entity_id
_entity_poly.type
_entity_poly.pdbx_seq_one_letter_code
_entity_poly.pdbx_strand_id
1 'polypeptide(L)'
;MKGGKGSGEALLMALYRGLQSAALLLLLTDMVWAAGPVLLTDPISDVTIVEDHSEVLSAWIRKGVRGAALIHIDEHDDIRQIAPERITRLKKLFDRSDRTALAAADSLTDSGLYNIGNFVYAAASLGILREVYWIIPAMPENDLQFRKFLRRNRFSEEQINTFSMHNGCFRGSPGNVPLSLCTPDSLPEPQEPLVVSIDLDFLPALAAEQRIEKPDALRKLAYRLRSKAYQAADVSVSYSVNGGFTSALNRWLGNALIRFIRTPETLSDDPLMPPWANYQAADRYASRLLPAEGLAYVQKPLGDHPGDAALLLYAADFSYLLNDLQGAFRYADRACKAERQYCFGLLHVGRYLTREGRLDEAVRFIEAGASRHPGMLYHQWELGFALLEANRPSEALRIFDPLRLLLGAFPLELFRAEAYLLLGDGERAAAHCDLAIKGLKTASVNGTDDARIGMAIIAAIERFEAAGLQQCASAIK
;
A
#
# COMPACT_ATOMS: atom_id res chain seq x y z
N MET A 1 82.87 -32.74 12.44
CA MET A 1 82.18 -33.77 13.24
C MET A 1 81.15 -33.09 14.15
N LYS A 2 79.88 -33.54 14.07
CA LYS A 2 78.71 -33.33 14.96
C LYS A 2 78.29 -31.87 15.25
N GLY A 3 77.16 -31.31 14.84
CA GLY A 3 75.93 -31.84 14.22
C GLY A 3 74.80 -32.07 15.22
N GLY A 4 73.90 -31.07 15.41
CA GLY A 4 72.60 -31.18 16.09
C GLY A 4 71.84 -29.87 15.89
N LYS A 5 70.93 -29.74 14.91
CA LYS A 5 69.52 -30.18 14.87
C LYS A 5 68.74 -29.80 16.14
N GLY A 6 67.97 -28.70 16.07
CA GLY A 6 66.99 -28.35 17.09
C GLY A 6 66.50 -26.90 17.04
N SER A 7 65.98 -26.40 15.90
CA SER A 7 65.26 -25.11 15.90
C SER A 7 64.14 -24.96 14.86
N GLY A 8 63.87 -25.98 14.03
CA GLY A 8 62.84 -25.90 12.98
C GLY A 8 61.42 -26.31 13.41
N GLU A 9 61.27 -27.21 14.39
CA GLU A 9 59.96 -27.78 14.73
C GLU A 9 59.13 -26.91 15.70
N ALA A 10 59.79 -26.06 16.50
CA ALA A 10 59.08 -25.18 17.42
C ALA A 10 58.38 -24.00 16.72
N LEU A 11 58.91 -23.55 15.58
CA LEU A 11 58.32 -22.44 14.81
C LEU A 11 57.14 -22.91 13.93
N LEU A 12 57.17 -24.15 13.43
CA LEU A 12 56.06 -24.74 12.68
C LEU A 12 54.86 -25.06 13.58
N MET A 13 55.07 -25.50 14.83
CA MET A 13 53.99 -25.78 15.79
C MET A 13 53.30 -24.50 16.33
N ALA A 14 54.00 -23.36 16.39
CA ALA A 14 53.41 -22.07 16.75
C ALA A 14 52.54 -21.48 15.62
N LEU A 15 52.94 -21.67 14.36
CA LEU A 15 52.10 -21.32 13.20
C LEU A 15 50.88 -22.24 13.07
N TYR A 16 50.99 -23.52 13.47
CA TYR A 16 49.86 -24.46 13.45
C TYR A 16 48.80 -24.20 14.55
N ARG A 17 49.19 -23.63 15.70
CA ARG A 17 48.24 -23.26 16.77
C ARG A 17 47.65 -21.85 16.62
N GLY A 18 48.30 -20.96 15.88
CA GLY A 18 47.74 -19.65 15.50
C GLY A 18 46.71 -19.71 14.36
N LEU A 19 46.79 -20.73 13.50
CA LEU A 19 45.86 -20.91 12.38
C LEU A 19 44.59 -21.71 12.74
N GLN A 20 44.53 -22.35 13.92
CA GLN A 20 43.31 -23.02 14.41
C GLN A 20 42.32 -22.09 15.12
N SER A 21 42.65 -20.81 15.31
CA SER A 21 41.72 -19.79 15.85
C SER A 21 41.27 -18.74 14.82
N ALA A 22 41.81 -18.79 13.60
CA ALA A 22 41.38 -17.95 12.47
C ALA A 22 40.59 -18.73 11.39
N ALA A 23 40.43 -20.04 11.57
CA ALA A 23 39.47 -20.87 10.84
C ALA A 23 38.21 -21.14 11.70
N LEU A 24 37.82 -20.16 12.53
CA LEU A 24 36.42 -20.05 12.92
C LEU A 24 35.68 -19.67 11.66
N LEU A 25 35.28 -20.70 10.91
CA LEU A 25 34.10 -20.76 10.07
C LEU A 25 33.44 -19.38 9.93
N LEU A 26 33.96 -18.55 9.04
CA LEU A 26 33.08 -17.90 8.08
C LEU A 26 32.47 -19.05 7.28
N LEU A 27 31.53 -19.77 7.92
CA LEU A 27 30.34 -20.15 7.22
C LEU A 27 29.73 -18.80 6.80
N LEU A 28 30.25 -18.27 5.68
CA LEU A 28 29.36 -17.95 4.59
C LEU A 28 28.53 -19.22 4.41
N THR A 29 27.50 -19.38 5.23
CA THR A 29 26.31 -20.03 4.75
C THR A 29 25.90 -19.11 3.60
N ASP A 30 26.48 -19.36 2.43
CA ASP A 30 25.71 -19.39 1.21
C ASP A 30 24.55 -20.30 1.58
N MET A 31 23.52 -19.67 2.14
CA MET A 31 22.26 -20.32 2.40
C MET A 31 21.80 -20.59 0.99
N VAL A 32 22.19 -21.75 0.48
CA VAL A 32 21.74 -22.28 -0.79
C VAL A 32 20.25 -22.39 -0.56
N TRP A 33 19.53 -21.35 -0.97
CA TRP A 33 18.10 -21.37 -1.04
C TRP A 33 17.79 -22.60 -1.87
N ALA A 34 17.18 -23.60 -1.24
CA ALA A 34 16.58 -24.69 -2.00
C ALA A 34 15.70 -24.03 -3.05
N ALA A 35 15.90 -24.36 -4.33
CA ALA A 35 15.23 -23.71 -5.44
C ALA A 35 13.74 -23.59 -5.12
N GLY A 36 13.28 -22.36 -4.91
CA GLY A 36 11.90 -22.08 -4.55
C GLY A 36 10.95 -22.48 -5.68
N PRO A 37 9.64 -22.58 -5.41
CA PRO A 37 8.66 -22.81 -6.46
C PRO A 37 8.75 -21.73 -7.54
N VAL A 38 8.60 -22.15 -8.79
CA VAL A 38 8.57 -21.24 -9.93
C VAL A 38 7.22 -20.52 -9.95
N LEU A 39 7.25 -19.19 -9.80
CA LEU A 39 6.06 -18.35 -9.71
C LEU A 39 5.10 -18.62 -10.89
N LEU A 40 3.83 -18.85 -10.57
CA LEU A 40 2.75 -19.12 -11.53
C LEU A 40 2.99 -20.37 -12.40
N THR A 41 3.94 -21.25 -12.06
CA THR A 41 4.15 -22.54 -12.70
C THR A 41 3.96 -23.65 -11.69
N ASP A 42 4.62 -23.52 -10.54
CA ASP A 42 4.43 -24.40 -9.39
C ASP A 42 3.39 -23.80 -8.41
N PRO A 43 2.54 -24.63 -7.79
CA PRO A 43 1.62 -24.17 -6.76
C PRO A 43 2.34 -23.56 -5.55
N ILE A 44 1.97 -22.33 -5.17
CA ILE A 44 2.49 -21.66 -3.97
C ILE A 44 1.35 -21.47 -2.98
N SER A 45 1.30 -22.28 -1.92
CA SER A 45 0.23 -22.22 -0.92
C SER A 45 0.42 -21.09 0.10
N ASP A 46 1.67 -20.84 0.51
CA ASP A 46 2.06 -19.84 1.53
C ASP A 46 2.23 -18.43 0.94
N VAL A 47 1.15 -17.92 0.33
CA VAL A 47 1.08 -16.52 -0.13
C VAL A 47 0.78 -15.62 1.06
N THR A 48 1.63 -14.61 1.29
CA THR A 48 1.36 -13.54 2.25
C THR A 48 0.25 -12.64 1.69
N ILE A 49 -0.88 -12.55 2.38
CA ILE A 49 -2.02 -11.74 1.95
C ILE A 49 -2.25 -10.66 3.01
N VAL A 50 -2.21 -9.39 2.62
CA VAL A 50 -2.35 -8.25 3.53
C VAL A 50 -3.35 -7.23 3.00
N GLU A 51 -3.86 -6.38 3.89
CA GLU A 51 -4.77 -5.30 3.50
C GLU A 51 -4.01 -4.03 3.16
N ASP A 52 -3.10 -3.58 4.04
CA ASP A 52 -2.18 -2.47 3.78
C ASP A 52 -0.81 -3.01 3.37
N HIS A 53 -0.21 -2.41 2.33
CA HIS A 53 1.00 -2.98 1.72
C HIS A 53 2.22 -3.01 2.64
N SER A 54 2.35 -2.05 3.55
CA SER A 54 3.44 -2.01 4.54
C SER A 54 3.45 -3.20 5.50
N GLU A 55 2.32 -3.89 5.70
CA GLU A 55 2.25 -5.09 6.53
C GLU A 55 3.15 -6.22 6.01
N VAL A 56 3.50 -6.19 4.72
CA VAL A 56 4.40 -7.17 4.09
C VAL A 56 5.78 -7.15 4.77
N LEU A 57 6.29 -6.01 5.24
CA LEU A 57 7.58 -5.96 5.95
C LEU A 57 7.55 -6.84 7.22
N SER A 58 6.46 -6.79 7.98
CA SER A 58 6.29 -7.64 9.16
C SER A 58 6.21 -9.13 8.79
N ALA A 59 5.67 -9.47 7.61
CA ALA A 59 5.69 -10.84 7.11
C ALA A 59 7.11 -11.30 6.73
N TRP A 60 7.88 -10.49 5.99
CA TRP A 60 9.27 -10.79 5.64
C TRP A 60 10.16 -10.99 6.86
N ILE A 61 9.98 -10.15 7.89
CA ILE A 61 10.69 -10.28 9.18
C ILE A 61 10.36 -11.63 9.83
N ARG A 62 9.08 -12.03 9.87
CA ARG A 62 8.64 -13.32 10.45
C ARG A 62 9.18 -14.52 9.68
N LYS A 63 9.22 -14.43 8.35
CA LYS A 63 9.75 -15.47 7.45
C LYS A 63 11.28 -15.50 7.38
N GLY A 64 11.97 -14.52 7.96
CA GLY A 64 13.44 -14.49 8.01
C GLY A 64 14.10 -14.13 6.68
N VAL A 65 13.39 -13.44 5.79
CA VAL A 65 13.93 -12.97 4.49
C VAL A 65 15.14 -12.06 4.71
N ARG A 66 16.26 -12.32 4.01
CA ARG A 66 17.50 -11.52 4.09
C ARG A 66 18.19 -11.45 2.73
N GLY A 67 18.76 -10.29 2.42
CA GLY A 67 19.60 -10.06 1.25
C GLY A 67 18.94 -10.35 -0.11
N ALA A 68 17.60 -10.38 -0.17
CA ALA A 68 16.87 -10.78 -1.37
C ALA A 68 16.72 -9.62 -2.37
N ALA A 69 16.63 -9.94 -3.66
CA ALA A 69 16.10 -9.03 -4.66
C ALA A 69 14.56 -9.02 -4.62
N LEU A 70 13.96 -7.83 -4.70
CA LEU A 70 12.52 -7.63 -4.69
C LEU A 70 12.00 -7.31 -6.09
N ILE A 71 11.00 -8.05 -6.57
CA ILE A 71 10.10 -7.61 -7.65
C ILE A 71 8.89 -6.95 -6.98
N HIS A 72 8.83 -5.61 -7.02
CA HIS A 72 7.75 -4.80 -6.44
C HIS A 72 6.82 -4.33 -7.56
N ILE A 73 5.65 -4.95 -7.69
CA ILE A 73 4.66 -4.61 -8.73
C ILE A 73 3.60 -3.73 -8.08
N ASP A 74 3.65 -2.45 -8.43
CA ASP A 74 2.92 -1.41 -7.72
C ASP A 74 2.78 -0.14 -8.56
N GLU A 75 1.66 0.57 -8.41
CA GLU A 75 1.50 1.92 -8.96
C GLU A 75 2.33 2.97 -8.18
N HIS A 76 2.62 2.71 -6.90
CA HIS A 76 3.27 3.59 -5.95
C HIS A 76 4.73 3.20 -5.64
N ASP A 77 5.47 4.16 -5.10
CA ASP A 77 6.93 4.06 -4.98
C ASP A 77 7.41 3.27 -3.75
N ASP A 78 6.69 3.38 -2.62
CA ASP A 78 6.92 2.75 -1.30
C ASP A 78 8.35 2.76 -0.74
N ILE A 79 9.22 3.58 -1.33
CA ILE A 79 10.66 3.57 -1.11
C ILE A 79 11.17 4.95 -0.69
N ARG A 80 10.28 5.82 -0.22
CA ARG A 80 10.66 7.16 0.25
C ARG A 80 11.68 7.05 1.37
N GLN A 81 12.63 7.97 1.37
CA GLN A 81 13.71 7.94 2.35
C GLN A 81 13.18 8.16 3.78
N ILE A 82 13.69 7.36 4.71
CA ILE A 82 13.42 7.50 6.15
C ILE A 82 14.60 8.19 6.82
N ALA A 83 14.32 9.09 7.77
CA ALA A 83 15.34 9.79 8.54
C ALA A 83 16.32 8.80 9.23
N PRO A 84 17.64 9.08 9.24
CA PRO A 84 18.65 8.17 9.80
C PRO A 84 18.40 7.75 11.27
N GLU A 85 17.83 8.65 12.08
CA GLU A 85 17.51 8.39 13.48
C GLU A 85 16.38 7.37 13.62
N ARG A 86 15.37 7.43 12.73
CA ARG A 86 14.27 6.45 12.69
C ARG A 86 14.77 5.09 12.22
N ILE A 87 15.62 5.03 11.19
CA ILE A 87 16.27 3.79 10.76
C ILE A 87 17.12 3.18 11.88
N THR A 88 17.87 4.00 12.62
CA THR A 88 18.69 3.53 13.75
C THR A 88 17.82 2.91 14.85
N ARG A 89 16.66 3.51 15.15
CA ARG A 89 15.70 2.94 16.10
C ARG A 89 15.09 1.64 15.56
N LEU A 90 14.74 1.60 14.28
CA LEU A 90 14.16 0.42 13.64
C LEU A 90 15.14 -0.76 13.65
N LYS A 91 16.41 -0.52 13.31
CA LYS A 91 17.50 -1.50 13.41
C LYS A 91 17.62 -2.08 14.82
N LYS A 92 17.59 -1.24 15.86
CA LYS A 92 17.63 -1.72 17.25
C LYS A 92 16.47 -2.67 17.59
N LEU A 93 15.26 -2.42 17.08
CA LEU A 93 14.13 -3.32 17.28
C LEU A 93 14.33 -4.65 16.52
N PHE A 94 14.81 -4.55 15.29
CA PHE A 94 15.11 -5.68 14.41
C PHE A 94 16.20 -6.60 14.98
N ASP A 95 17.32 -6.03 15.43
CA ASP A 95 18.44 -6.77 16.03
C ASP A 95 18.04 -7.50 17.32
N ARG A 96 17.09 -6.93 18.07
CA ARG A 96 16.49 -7.55 19.27
C ARG A 96 15.43 -8.59 18.95
N SER A 97 15.05 -8.75 17.67
CA SER A 97 13.94 -9.59 17.24
C SER A 97 12.61 -9.24 17.94
N ASP A 98 12.39 -7.96 18.28
CA ASP A 98 11.15 -7.50 18.93
C ASP A 98 10.03 -7.35 17.90
N ARG A 99 9.41 -8.48 17.56
CA ARG A 99 8.38 -8.58 16.51
C ARG A 99 7.16 -7.71 16.79
N THR A 100 6.76 -7.58 18.06
CA THR A 100 5.61 -6.76 18.44
C THR A 100 5.90 -5.28 18.25
N ALA A 101 7.08 -4.81 18.69
CA ALA A 101 7.47 -3.42 18.46
C ALA A 101 7.71 -3.10 16.98
N LEU A 102 8.21 -4.06 16.19
CA LEU A 102 8.39 -3.90 14.74
C LEU A 102 7.05 -3.78 13.99
N ALA A 103 6.04 -4.55 14.39
CA ALA A 103 4.70 -4.44 13.83
C ALA A 103 4.06 -3.09 14.22
N ALA A 104 4.20 -2.68 15.49
CA ALA A 104 3.71 -1.38 15.96
C ALA A 104 4.48 -0.17 15.40
N ALA A 105 5.65 -0.41 14.79
CA ALA A 105 6.45 0.63 14.16
C ALA A 105 5.94 1.03 12.76
N ASP A 106 5.07 0.21 12.15
CA ASP A 106 4.27 0.59 10.99
C ASP A 106 3.18 1.58 11.43
N SER A 107 3.39 2.85 11.12
CA SER A 107 2.45 3.89 11.52
C SER A 107 2.64 5.15 10.71
N LEU A 108 1.52 5.79 10.36
CA LEU A 108 1.51 7.12 9.76
C LEU A 108 1.82 8.24 10.77
N THR A 109 1.98 7.92 12.07
CA THR A 109 2.33 8.91 13.10
C THR A 109 3.76 9.43 13.06
N ASP A 110 3.98 10.53 13.78
CA ASP A 110 5.31 11.01 14.17
C ASP A 110 6.14 9.96 14.95
N SER A 111 5.48 9.06 15.68
CA SER A 111 6.12 7.96 16.42
C SER A 111 6.44 6.73 15.57
N GLY A 112 5.81 6.60 14.40
CA GLY A 112 6.09 5.54 13.43
C GLY A 112 7.53 5.58 12.96
N LEU A 113 8.11 4.40 12.72
CA LEU A 113 9.46 4.29 12.17
C LEU A 113 9.44 4.08 10.66
N TYR A 114 8.35 3.51 10.13
CA TYR A 114 8.04 3.37 8.70
C TYR A 114 6.52 3.38 8.50
N ASN A 115 6.07 3.44 7.24
CA ASN A 115 4.68 3.38 6.82
C ASN A 115 4.56 2.88 5.37
N ILE A 116 3.33 2.84 4.86
CA ILE A 116 3.00 2.44 3.48
C ILE A 116 3.87 3.11 2.42
N GLY A 117 4.23 4.39 2.56
CA GLY A 117 5.05 5.08 1.55
C GLY A 117 6.57 4.84 1.65
N ASN A 118 7.07 4.05 2.61
CA ASN A 118 8.52 3.85 2.79
C ASN A 118 8.95 2.49 3.36
N PHE A 119 8.05 1.51 3.46
CA PHE A 119 8.39 0.21 4.05
C PHE A 119 9.44 -0.56 3.22
N VAL A 120 9.51 -0.33 1.90
CA VAL A 120 10.56 -0.93 1.04
C VAL A 120 11.92 -0.33 1.39
N TYR A 121 12.00 0.98 1.63
CA TYR A 121 13.23 1.63 2.10
C TYR A 121 13.65 1.12 3.48
N ALA A 122 12.68 0.91 4.38
CA ALA A 122 12.92 0.30 5.68
C ALA A 122 13.48 -1.13 5.55
N ALA A 123 12.89 -1.96 4.69
CA ALA A 123 13.34 -3.33 4.43
C ALA A 123 14.78 -3.37 3.90
N ALA A 124 15.10 -2.53 2.91
CA ALA A 124 16.46 -2.41 2.37
C ALA A 124 17.45 -1.94 3.45
N SER A 125 17.06 -0.94 4.25
CA SER A 125 17.89 -0.42 5.34
C SER A 125 18.19 -1.46 6.43
N LEU A 126 17.30 -2.44 6.63
CA LEU A 126 17.47 -3.56 7.56
C LEU A 126 18.28 -4.73 6.95
N GLY A 127 18.70 -4.64 5.69
CA GLY A 127 19.38 -5.75 4.99
C GLY A 127 18.45 -6.91 4.63
N ILE A 128 17.13 -6.69 4.69
CA ILE A 128 16.14 -7.68 4.22
C ILE A 128 16.17 -7.74 2.70
N LEU A 129 16.25 -6.58 2.06
CA LEU A 129 16.35 -6.42 0.61
C LEU A 129 17.73 -5.89 0.23
N ARG A 130 18.29 -6.41 -0.85
CA ARG A 130 19.56 -5.95 -1.41
C ARG A 130 19.37 -5.01 -2.61
N GLU A 131 18.34 -5.27 -3.42
CA GLU A 131 17.96 -4.45 -4.56
C GLU A 131 16.46 -4.55 -4.82
N VAL A 132 15.92 -3.54 -5.50
CA VAL A 132 14.50 -3.42 -5.77
C VAL A 132 14.28 -3.19 -7.26
N TYR A 133 13.36 -3.97 -7.84
CA TYR A 133 12.82 -3.76 -9.17
C TYR A 133 11.37 -3.30 -9.02
N TRP A 134 11.14 -2.00 -9.17
CA TRP A 134 9.81 -1.41 -9.15
C TRP A 134 9.18 -1.49 -10.54
N ILE A 135 8.16 -2.32 -10.68
CA ILE A 135 7.43 -2.53 -11.92
C ILE A 135 6.22 -1.60 -11.94
N ILE A 136 6.26 -0.59 -12.80
CA ILE A 136 5.20 0.42 -12.97
C ILE A 136 4.31 0.10 -14.19
N PRO A 137 3.03 0.55 -14.20
CA PRO A 137 2.09 0.25 -15.29
C PRO A 137 2.56 0.71 -16.67
N ALA A 138 3.23 1.87 -16.73
CA ALA A 138 3.78 2.46 -17.95
C ALA A 138 5.09 3.19 -17.69
N MET A 139 6.00 3.12 -18.65
CA MET A 139 7.22 3.90 -18.63
C MET A 139 6.95 5.31 -19.20
N PRO A 140 7.46 6.38 -18.56
CA PRO A 140 7.48 7.70 -19.18
C PRO A 140 8.20 7.68 -20.54
N GLU A 141 7.69 8.42 -21.53
CA GLU A 141 8.12 8.30 -22.94
C GLU A 141 9.53 8.83 -23.20
N ASN A 142 10.04 9.70 -22.32
CA ASN A 142 11.34 10.35 -22.46
C ASN A 142 11.90 10.79 -21.10
N ASP A 143 13.17 11.18 -21.07
CA ASP A 143 13.89 11.60 -19.85
C ASP A 143 13.19 12.76 -19.12
N LEU A 144 12.65 13.75 -19.84
CA LEU A 144 11.95 14.87 -19.23
C LEU A 144 10.69 14.42 -18.48
N GLN A 145 9.88 13.55 -19.11
CA GLN A 145 8.70 12.97 -18.47
C GLN A 145 9.11 12.05 -17.31
N PHE A 146 10.19 11.29 -17.46
CA PHE A 146 10.73 10.42 -16.40
C PHE A 146 11.16 11.21 -15.16
N ARG A 147 11.94 12.28 -15.34
CA ARG A 147 12.32 13.18 -14.25
C ARG A 147 11.10 13.84 -13.60
N LYS A 148 10.08 14.23 -14.38
CA LYS A 148 8.80 14.74 -13.82
C LYS A 148 8.07 13.68 -13.02
N PHE A 149 8.03 12.44 -13.50
CA PHE A 149 7.46 11.30 -12.79
C PHE A 149 8.16 11.08 -11.44
N LEU A 150 9.50 11.05 -11.41
CA LEU A 150 10.25 10.90 -10.16
C LEU A 150 10.02 12.08 -9.20
N ARG A 151 9.94 13.33 -9.68
CA ARG A 151 9.62 14.48 -8.83
C ARG A 151 8.23 14.38 -8.20
N ARG A 152 7.23 13.92 -8.96
CA ARG A 152 5.87 13.67 -8.45
C ARG A 152 5.88 12.62 -7.35
N ASN A 153 6.73 11.60 -7.51
CA ASN A 153 7.02 10.60 -6.48
C ASN A 153 8.06 11.05 -5.45
N ARG A 154 8.33 12.36 -5.36
CA ARG A 154 9.12 13.01 -4.29
C ARG A 154 10.59 12.60 -4.21
N PHE A 155 11.16 12.13 -5.32
CA PHE A 155 12.60 11.96 -5.43
C PHE A 155 13.27 13.33 -5.51
N SER A 156 14.36 13.52 -4.77
CA SER A 156 15.18 14.74 -4.84
C SER A 156 15.95 14.81 -6.15
N GLU A 157 16.39 16.01 -6.57
CA GLU A 157 17.23 16.14 -7.78
C GLU A 157 18.51 15.30 -7.70
N GLU A 158 19.11 15.18 -6.51
CA GLU A 158 20.26 14.33 -6.27
C GLU A 158 19.94 12.86 -6.58
N GLN A 159 18.81 12.35 -6.09
CA GLN A 159 18.37 10.98 -6.34
C GLN A 159 18.02 10.76 -7.82
N ILE A 160 17.30 11.70 -8.43
CA ILE A 160 16.92 11.66 -9.85
C ILE A 160 18.17 11.57 -10.74
N ASN A 161 19.23 12.31 -10.42
CA ASN A 161 20.46 12.32 -11.20
C ASN A 161 21.25 11.01 -11.14
N THR A 162 20.89 10.08 -10.24
CA THR A 162 21.49 8.74 -10.22
C THR A 162 20.91 7.80 -11.28
N PHE A 163 19.78 8.13 -11.91
CA PHE A 163 19.09 7.25 -12.84
C PHE A 163 19.65 7.31 -14.26
N SER A 164 19.83 6.13 -14.85
CA SER A 164 20.17 5.95 -16.27
C SER A 164 19.40 4.78 -16.87
N MET A 165 19.12 4.84 -18.17
CA MET A 165 18.41 3.77 -18.89
C MET A 165 19.35 2.57 -19.16
N HIS A 166 18.92 1.38 -18.78
CA HIS A 166 19.59 0.11 -19.02
C HIS A 166 18.55 -0.97 -19.37
N ASN A 167 18.65 -1.56 -20.56
CA ASN A 167 17.79 -2.67 -21.02
C ASN A 167 16.28 -2.44 -20.83
N GLY A 168 15.79 -1.22 -21.10
CA GLY A 168 14.37 -0.88 -20.97
C GLY A 168 13.89 -0.60 -19.54
N CYS A 169 14.82 -0.49 -18.59
CA CYS A 169 14.56 -0.04 -17.23
C CYS A 169 15.43 1.18 -16.88
N PHE A 170 14.95 2.08 -16.03
CA PHE A 170 15.81 3.10 -15.44
C PHE A 170 16.42 2.57 -14.14
N ARG A 171 17.74 2.54 -14.05
CA ARG A 171 18.47 2.10 -12.88
C ARG A 171 19.12 3.28 -12.18
N GLY A 172 18.94 3.37 -10.87
CA GLY A 172 19.54 4.39 -10.01
C GLY A 172 19.71 3.87 -8.59
N SER A 173 20.09 4.77 -7.69
CA SER A 173 20.36 4.45 -6.28
C SER A 173 19.84 5.59 -5.40
N PRO A 174 18.53 5.74 -5.20
CA PRO A 174 17.98 6.74 -4.28
C PRO A 174 18.47 6.45 -2.85
N GLY A 175 19.46 7.23 -2.40
CA GLY A 175 20.20 6.93 -1.17
C GLY A 175 21.11 5.71 -1.35
N ASN A 176 20.91 4.66 -0.55
CA ASN A 176 21.74 3.45 -0.56
C ASN A 176 20.97 2.21 -1.04
N VAL A 177 19.83 2.39 -1.72
CA VAL A 177 19.00 1.28 -2.21
C VAL A 177 19.12 1.20 -3.74
N PRO A 178 19.77 0.16 -4.30
CA PRO A 178 19.75 -0.07 -5.74
C PRO A 178 18.31 -0.25 -6.22
N LEU A 179 17.87 0.61 -7.13
CA LEU A 179 16.50 0.65 -7.63
C LEU A 179 16.49 0.60 -9.16
N SER A 180 15.67 -0.28 -9.71
CA SER A 180 15.37 -0.36 -11.15
C SER A 180 13.88 -0.18 -11.39
N LEU A 181 13.50 0.85 -12.15
CA LEU A 181 12.13 1.07 -12.60
C LEU A 181 11.95 0.38 -13.94
N CYS A 182 11.01 -0.55 -14.01
CA CYS A 182 10.72 -1.37 -15.20
C CYS A 182 9.21 -1.39 -15.47
N THR A 183 8.81 -2.04 -16.56
CA THR A 183 7.39 -2.30 -16.90
C THR A 183 7.17 -3.81 -17.03
N PRO A 184 5.91 -4.29 -17.14
CA PRO A 184 5.64 -5.70 -17.43
C PRO A 184 6.32 -6.25 -18.70
N ASP A 185 6.65 -5.38 -19.67
CA ASP A 185 7.33 -5.77 -20.90
C ASP A 185 8.86 -5.71 -20.78
N SER A 186 9.40 -5.05 -19.75
CA SER A 186 10.83 -4.98 -19.42
C SER A 186 11.19 -5.65 -18.09
N LEU A 187 10.43 -6.69 -17.71
CA LEU A 187 10.69 -7.46 -16.49
C LEU A 187 12.16 -7.94 -16.42
N PRO A 188 12.82 -7.79 -15.25
CA PRO A 188 14.23 -8.11 -15.08
C PRO A 188 14.50 -9.62 -15.11
N GLU A 189 15.77 -10.03 -15.24
CA GLU A 189 16.18 -11.45 -15.24
C GLU A 189 17.25 -11.71 -14.16
N PRO A 190 16.91 -11.51 -12.87
CA PRO A 190 17.83 -11.79 -11.78
C PRO A 190 18.11 -13.30 -11.72
N GLN A 191 19.35 -13.65 -11.35
CA GLN A 191 19.85 -15.03 -11.37
C GLN A 191 19.63 -15.79 -10.05
N GLU A 192 18.93 -15.18 -9.09
CA GLU A 192 18.75 -15.68 -7.74
C GLU A 192 17.27 -15.71 -7.34
N PRO A 193 16.90 -16.46 -6.29
CA PRO A 193 15.54 -16.45 -5.76
C PRO A 193 15.07 -15.07 -5.34
N LEU A 194 13.81 -14.75 -5.67
CA LEU A 194 13.22 -13.43 -5.51
C LEU A 194 12.14 -13.41 -4.46
N VAL A 195 12.01 -12.27 -3.80
CA VAL A 195 10.76 -11.91 -3.14
C VAL A 195 9.89 -11.18 -4.17
N VAL A 196 8.63 -11.58 -4.27
CA VAL A 196 7.66 -10.94 -5.16
C VAL A 196 6.56 -10.30 -4.33
N SER A 197 6.34 -9.02 -4.53
CA SER A 197 5.31 -8.22 -3.87
C SER A 197 4.43 -7.59 -4.91
N ILE A 198 3.12 -7.80 -4.82
CA ILE A 198 2.15 -7.31 -5.80
C ILE A 198 1.09 -6.51 -5.05
N ASP A 199 1.01 -5.20 -5.28
CA ASP A 199 -0.16 -4.40 -4.92
C ASP A 199 -1.24 -4.54 -6.00
N LEU A 200 -2.49 -4.55 -5.58
CA LEU A 200 -3.64 -4.74 -6.41
C LEU A 200 -4.00 -3.50 -7.24
N ASP A 201 -3.67 -2.30 -6.76
CA ASP A 201 -3.96 -1.03 -7.45
C ASP A 201 -3.24 -0.91 -8.80
N PHE A 202 -2.11 -1.62 -8.93
CA PHE A 202 -1.39 -1.80 -10.18
C PHE A 202 -2.27 -2.33 -11.32
N LEU A 203 -3.23 -3.23 -11.04
CA LEU A 203 -4.03 -3.89 -12.08
C LEU A 203 -5.04 -2.95 -12.76
N PRO A 204 -5.88 -2.19 -12.01
CA PRO A 204 -6.68 -1.12 -12.62
C PRO A 204 -5.85 -0.09 -13.39
N ALA A 205 -4.70 0.33 -12.85
CA ALA A 205 -3.82 1.29 -13.52
C ALA A 205 -3.26 0.73 -14.83
N LEU A 206 -2.79 -0.53 -14.84
CA LEU A 206 -2.32 -1.23 -16.03
C LEU A 206 -3.43 -1.37 -17.08
N ALA A 207 -4.64 -1.73 -16.65
CA ALA A 207 -5.80 -1.86 -17.53
C ALA A 207 -6.16 -0.54 -18.20
N ALA A 208 -6.18 0.56 -17.44
CA ALA A 208 -6.45 1.90 -17.95
C ALA A 208 -5.38 2.37 -18.94
N GLU A 209 -4.11 2.22 -18.59
CA GLU A 209 -2.97 2.59 -19.44
C GLU A 209 -3.01 1.85 -20.79
N GLN A 210 -3.26 0.54 -20.75
CA GLN A 210 -3.25 -0.30 -21.94
C GLN A 210 -4.60 -0.33 -22.67
N ARG A 211 -5.64 0.32 -22.13
CA ARG A 211 -7.00 0.35 -22.67
C ARG A 211 -7.58 -1.04 -22.89
N ILE A 212 -7.39 -1.91 -21.90
CA ILE A 212 -7.91 -3.28 -21.87
C ILE A 212 -8.77 -3.49 -20.62
N GLU A 213 -9.52 -4.57 -20.58
CA GLU A 213 -10.33 -4.91 -19.41
C GLU A 213 -9.45 -5.41 -18.27
N LYS A 214 -9.87 -5.19 -17.01
CA LYS A 214 -9.09 -5.56 -15.81
C LYS A 214 -8.70 -7.05 -15.74
N PRO A 215 -9.57 -8.04 -16.07
CA PRO A 215 -9.14 -9.44 -16.15
C PRO A 215 -8.05 -9.69 -17.20
N ASP A 216 -8.03 -8.93 -18.29
CA ASP A 216 -7.03 -9.08 -19.35
C ASP A 216 -5.69 -8.51 -18.90
N ALA A 217 -5.69 -7.39 -18.17
CA ALA A 217 -4.50 -6.85 -17.53
C ALA A 217 -3.90 -7.85 -16.52
N LEU A 218 -4.75 -8.47 -15.69
CA LEU A 218 -4.34 -9.52 -14.75
C LEU A 218 -3.72 -10.72 -15.48
N ARG A 219 -4.36 -11.25 -16.52
CA ARG A 219 -3.82 -12.38 -17.30
C ARG A 219 -2.52 -12.02 -17.99
N LYS A 220 -2.43 -10.84 -18.59
CA LYS A 220 -1.22 -10.35 -19.24
C LYS A 220 -0.05 -10.28 -18.25
N LEU A 221 -0.25 -9.69 -17.07
CA LEU A 221 0.76 -9.66 -16.01
C LEU A 221 1.16 -11.08 -15.60
N ALA A 222 0.19 -11.95 -15.34
CA ALA A 222 0.44 -13.31 -14.91
C ALA A 222 1.24 -14.12 -15.95
N TYR A 223 0.93 -14.00 -17.24
CA TYR A 223 1.70 -14.65 -18.30
C TYR A 223 3.12 -14.08 -18.44
N ARG A 224 3.29 -12.76 -18.30
CA ARG A 224 4.62 -12.13 -18.29
C ARG A 224 5.47 -12.67 -17.15
N LEU A 225 4.93 -12.73 -15.93
CA LEU A 225 5.62 -13.30 -14.77
C LEU A 225 5.92 -14.79 -14.94
N ARG A 226 4.96 -15.59 -15.41
CA ARG A 226 5.15 -17.03 -15.72
C ARG A 226 6.29 -17.22 -16.73
N SER A 227 6.36 -16.39 -17.77
CA SER A 227 7.38 -16.51 -18.83
C SER A 227 8.81 -16.26 -18.33
N LYS A 228 8.96 -15.55 -17.20
CA LYS A 228 10.27 -15.30 -16.58
C LYS A 228 10.75 -16.44 -15.69
N ALA A 229 9.87 -17.38 -15.34
CA ALA A 229 10.18 -18.54 -14.51
C ALA A 229 10.94 -18.17 -13.20
N TYR A 230 10.53 -17.08 -12.55
CA TYR A 230 11.15 -16.65 -11.30
C TYR A 230 11.00 -17.71 -10.21
N GLN A 231 12.12 -18.09 -9.59
CA GLN A 231 12.10 -18.86 -8.34
C GLN A 231 11.73 -17.93 -7.21
N ALA A 232 10.55 -18.12 -6.62
CA ALA A 232 10.06 -17.24 -5.57
C ALA A 232 10.48 -17.78 -4.19
N ALA A 233 11.23 -16.96 -3.44
CA ALA A 233 11.53 -17.15 -2.02
C ALA A 233 10.32 -16.80 -1.13
N ASP A 234 9.56 -15.78 -1.52
CA ASP A 234 8.30 -15.37 -0.90
C ASP A 234 7.41 -14.68 -1.93
N VAL A 235 6.09 -14.80 -1.77
CA VAL A 235 5.11 -14.09 -2.60
C VAL A 235 4.11 -13.41 -1.69
N SER A 236 3.89 -12.11 -1.94
CA SER A 236 2.93 -11.30 -1.21
C SER A 236 1.97 -10.58 -2.16
N VAL A 237 0.71 -10.48 -1.73
CA VAL A 237 -0.36 -9.74 -2.41
C VAL A 237 -1.01 -8.79 -1.41
N SER A 238 -0.99 -7.49 -1.71
CA SER A 238 -1.73 -6.46 -0.99
C SER A 238 -3.04 -6.15 -1.71
N TYR A 239 -4.13 -5.92 -0.98
CA TYR A 239 -5.38 -5.45 -1.58
C TYR A 239 -5.45 -3.93 -1.67
N SER A 240 -4.84 -3.20 -0.72
CA SER A 240 -4.82 -1.74 -0.62
C SER A 240 -6.19 -1.07 -0.71
N VAL A 241 -7.26 -1.76 -0.23
CA VAL A 241 -8.61 -1.19 -0.17
C VAL A 241 -8.78 -0.32 1.08
N ASN A 242 -8.14 -0.67 2.19
CA ASN A 242 -8.22 0.09 3.44
C ASN A 242 -7.74 1.55 3.27
N GLY A 243 -6.57 1.76 2.66
CA GLY A 243 -6.07 3.10 2.30
C GLY A 243 -6.87 3.81 1.20
N GLY A 244 -7.75 3.10 0.50
CA GLY A 244 -8.55 3.65 -0.60
C GLY A 244 -7.82 3.75 -1.94
N PHE A 245 -6.62 3.17 -2.08
CA PHE A 245 -5.88 3.10 -3.34
C PHE A 245 -6.59 2.18 -4.34
N THR A 246 -7.01 1.00 -3.88
CA THR A 246 -7.84 0.09 -4.67
C THR A 246 -9.32 0.25 -4.30
N SER A 247 -10.19 0.42 -5.30
CA SER A 247 -11.64 0.36 -5.09
C SER A 247 -12.06 -1.02 -4.57
N ALA A 248 -12.96 -1.07 -3.58
CA ALA A 248 -13.52 -2.32 -3.07
C ALA A 248 -14.23 -3.15 -4.17
N LEU A 249 -14.73 -2.51 -5.23
CA LEU A 249 -15.26 -3.17 -6.43
C LEU A 249 -14.22 -4.02 -7.17
N ASN A 250 -12.94 -3.66 -7.06
CA ASN A 250 -11.84 -4.36 -7.72
C ASN A 250 -11.19 -5.44 -6.85
N ARG A 251 -11.62 -5.60 -5.58
CA ARG A 251 -11.01 -6.55 -4.64
C ARG A 251 -10.95 -7.99 -5.18
N TRP A 252 -11.92 -8.39 -5.98
CA TRP A 252 -11.98 -9.73 -6.56
C TRP A 252 -10.78 -10.03 -7.49
N LEU A 253 -10.11 -9.02 -8.05
CA LEU A 253 -8.88 -9.21 -8.85
C LEU A 253 -7.76 -9.83 -8.01
N GLY A 254 -7.65 -9.43 -6.73
CA GLY A 254 -6.67 -10.02 -5.80
C GLY A 254 -6.98 -11.49 -5.53
N ASN A 255 -8.25 -11.84 -5.35
CA ASN A 255 -8.68 -13.24 -5.21
C ASN A 255 -8.34 -14.07 -6.45
N ALA A 256 -8.50 -13.48 -7.65
CA ALA A 256 -8.13 -14.13 -8.90
C ALA A 256 -6.62 -14.34 -9.03
N LEU A 257 -5.82 -13.32 -8.71
CA LEU A 257 -4.36 -13.41 -8.70
C LEU A 257 -3.85 -14.48 -7.71
N ILE A 258 -4.36 -14.46 -6.48
CA ILE A 258 -4.00 -15.46 -5.46
C ILE A 258 -4.35 -16.87 -5.93
N ARG A 259 -5.49 -17.03 -6.65
CA ARG A 259 -5.86 -18.31 -7.24
C ARG A 259 -4.87 -18.75 -8.32
N PHE A 260 -4.41 -17.86 -9.20
CA PHE A 260 -3.36 -18.20 -10.18
C PHE A 260 -2.05 -18.61 -9.51
N ILE A 261 -1.70 -17.99 -8.38
CA ILE A 261 -0.47 -18.32 -7.63
C ILE A 261 -0.60 -19.69 -6.92
N ARG A 262 -1.75 -19.97 -6.30
CA ARG A 262 -2.01 -21.22 -5.57
C ARG A 262 -2.32 -22.41 -6.47
N THR A 263 -2.86 -22.14 -7.65
CA THR A 263 -3.39 -23.14 -8.58
C THR A 263 -3.06 -22.71 -10.02
N PRO A 264 -1.78 -22.74 -10.43
CA PRO A 264 -1.31 -22.24 -11.72
C PRO A 264 -2.07 -22.76 -12.94
N GLU A 265 -2.58 -23.97 -12.90
CA GLU A 265 -3.40 -24.56 -13.96
C GLU A 265 -4.70 -23.78 -14.25
N THR A 266 -5.14 -22.93 -13.34
CA THR A 266 -6.30 -22.05 -13.54
C THR A 266 -6.00 -20.82 -14.40
N LEU A 267 -4.72 -20.46 -14.57
CA LEU A 267 -4.32 -19.44 -15.53
C LEU A 267 -4.39 -20.03 -16.93
N SER A 268 -5.48 -19.70 -17.63
CA SER A 268 -5.81 -20.18 -18.97
C SER A 268 -6.27 -19.06 -19.90
N ASP A 269 -6.19 -19.32 -21.20
CA ASP A 269 -6.57 -18.35 -22.25
C ASP A 269 -8.10 -18.27 -22.46
N ASP A 270 -8.89 -19.18 -21.90
CA ASP A 270 -10.24 -19.51 -22.37
C ASP A 270 -11.21 -19.93 -21.24
N PRO A 271 -12.51 -19.61 -21.39
CA PRO A 271 -13.08 -18.32 -21.03
C PRO A 271 -12.88 -17.99 -19.54
N LEU A 272 -13.03 -16.71 -19.18
CA LEU A 272 -13.00 -16.29 -17.78
C LEU A 272 -13.92 -17.20 -16.94
N MET A 273 -13.39 -17.70 -15.82
CA MET A 273 -14.19 -18.48 -14.88
C MET A 273 -15.48 -17.71 -14.55
N PRO A 274 -16.64 -18.39 -14.47
CA PRO A 274 -17.95 -17.72 -14.35
C PRO A 274 -18.04 -16.52 -13.39
N PRO A 275 -17.50 -16.56 -12.15
CA PRO A 275 -17.54 -15.37 -11.29
C PRO A 275 -16.84 -14.15 -11.90
N TRP A 276 -15.68 -14.33 -12.53
CA TRP A 276 -14.90 -13.23 -13.13
C TRP A 276 -15.54 -12.67 -14.39
N ALA A 277 -16.20 -13.52 -15.20
CA ALA A 277 -16.97 -13.06 -16.34
C ALA A 277 -18.13 -12.14 -15.90
N ASN A 278 -18.81 -12.49 -14.81
CA ASN A 278 -19.87 -11.68 -14.23
C ASN A 278 -19.34 -10.36 -13.67
N TYR A 279 -18.20 -10.37 -12.98
CA TYR A 279 -17.58 -9.14 -12.46
C TYR A 279 -17.14 -8.21 -13.59
N GLN A 280 -16.47 -8.74 -14.62
CA GLN A 280 -16.07 -7.96 -15.80
C GLN A 280 -17.29 -7.35 -16.50
N ALA A 281 -18.38 -8.10 -16.63
CA ALA A 281 -19.61 -7.58 -17.22
C ALA A 281 -20.22 -6.45 -16.36
N ALA A 282 -20.28 -6.61 -15.04
CA ALA A 282 -20.71 -5.56 -14.13
C ALA A 282 -19.82 -4.30 -14.26
N ASP A 283 -18.50 -4.48 -14.34
CA ASP A 283 -17.53 -3.40 -14.53
C ASP A 283 -17.76 -2.62 -15.85
N ARG A 284 -18.17 -3.31 -16.93
CA ARG A 284 -18.56 -2.67 -18.20
C ARG A 284 -19.83 -1.83 -18.08
N TYR A 285 -20.83 -2.29 -17.31
CA TYR A 285 -22.02 -1.48 -17.06
C TYR A 285 -21.70 -0.24 -16.21
N ALA A 286 -20.85 -0.40 -15.20
CA ALA A 286 -20.39 0.70 -14.35
C ALA A 286 -19.60 1.76 -15.15
N SER A 287 -18.62 1.33 -15.94
CA SER A 287 -17.78 2.26 -16.74
C SER A 287 -18.55 2.99 -17.84
N ARG A 288 -19.68 2.44 -18.31
CA ARG A 288 -20.57 3.08 -19.29
C ARG A 288 -21.70 3.90 -18.67
N LEU A 289 -21.75 3.98 -17.33
CA LEU A 289 -22.83 4.65 -16.59
C LEU A 289 -24.23 4.13 -16.99
N LEU A 290 -24.37 2.81 -17.06
CA LEU A 290 -25.63 2.10 -17.36
C LEU A 290 -26.12 1.35 -16.11
N PRO A 291 -26.52 2.06 -15.04
CA PRO A 291 -26.78 1.42 -13.75
C PRO A 291 -28.07 0.60 -13.73
N ALA A 292 -29.09 0.94 -14.53
CA ALA A 292 -30.33 0.15 -14.60
C ALA A 292 -30.08 -1.23 -15.24
N GLU A 293 -29.37 -1.24 -16.36
CA GLU A 293 -28.96 -2.45 -17.07
C GLU A 293 -27.96 -3.26 -16.26
N GLY A 294 -27.00 -2.60 -15.60
CA GLY A 294 -26.06 -3.23 -14.70
C GLY A 294 -26.76 -3.92 -13.53
N LEU A 295 -27.71 -3.24 -12.88
CA LEU A 295 -28.49 -3.81 -11.78
C LEU A 295 -29.34 -4.99 -12.26
N ALA A 296 -30.01 -4.87 -13.42
CA ALA A 296 -30.76 -5.98 -14.01
C ALA A 296 -29.87 -7.17 -14.38
N TYR A 297 -28.66 -6.91 -14.87
CA TYR A 297 -27.69 -7.95 -15.22
C TYR A 297 -27.25 -8.74 -13.98
N VAL A 298 -26.82 -8.05 -12.91
CA VAL A 298 -26.27 -8.72 -11.72
C VAL A 298 -27.31 -9.53 -10.94
N GLN A 299 -28.61 -9.27 -11.12
CA GLN A 299 -29.68 -10.03 -10.46
C GLN A 299 -29.63 -11.53 -10.75
N LYS A 300 -29.34 -11.94 -11.99
CA LYS A 300 -29.29 -13.37 -12.34
C LYS A 300 -28.11 -14.09 -11.66
N PRO A 301 -26.86 -13.63 -11.80
CA PRO A 301 -25.73 -14.20 -11.05
C PRO A 301 -25.93 -14.19 -9.53
N LEU A 302 -26.57 -13.16 -8.97
CA LEU A 302 -26.92 -13.12 -7.55
C LEU A 302 -28.04 -14.10 -7.18
N GLY A 303 -28.89 -14.51 -8.12
CA GLY A 303 -29.86 -15.59 -7.91
C GLY A 303 -29.15 -16.94 -7.73
N ASP A 304 -28.13 -17.19 -8.56
CA ASP A 304 -27.33 -18.42 -8.51
C ASP A 304 -26.35 -18.43 -7.31
N HIS A 305 -25.81 -17.26 -6.96
CA HIS A 305 -24.86 -17.06 -5.86
C HIS A 305 -25.26 -15.86 -4.97
N PRO A 306 -26.25 -16.01 -4.07
CA PRO A 306 -26.81 -14.90 -3.27
C PRO A 306 -25.87 -14.23 -2.28
N GLY A 307 -24.73 -14.86 -2.00
CA GLY A 307 -23.68 -14.38 -1.09
C GLY A 307 -22.43 -13.87 -1.82
N ASP A 308 -22.45 -13.73 -3.14
CA ASP A 308 -21.31 -13.18 -3.89
C ASP A 308 -21.09 -11.70 -3.51
N ALA A 309 -20.08 -11.45 -2.68
CA ALA A 309 -19.84 -10.13 -2.10
C ALA A 309 -19.45 -9.08 -3.15
N ALA A 310 -18.76 -9.48 -4.22
CA ALA A 310 -18.37 -8.58 -5.29
C ALA A 310 -19.59 -8.14 -6.13
N LEU A 311 -20.46 -9.07 -6.52
CA LEU A 311 -21.70 -8.74 -7.23
C LEU A 311 -22.68 -7.94 -6.37
N LEU A 312 -22.77 -8.25 -5.08
CA LEU A 312 -23.55 -7.45 -4.14
C LEU A 312 -23.02 -6.02 -4.08
N LEU A 313 -21.71 -5.81 -4.13
CA LEU A 313 -21.14 -4.48 -4.14
C LEU A 313 -21.41 -3.73 -5.45
N TYR A 314 -21.32 -4.38 -6.61
CA TYR A 314 -21.77 -3.78 -7.87
C TYR A 314 -23.26 -3.41 -7.83
N ALA A 315 -24.11 -4.28 -7.28
CA ALA A 315 -25.54 -3.97 -7.12
C ALA A 315 -25.77 -2.76 -6.19
N ALA A 316 -24.95 -2.59 -5.15
CA ALA A 316 -24.99 -1.43 -4.28
C ALA A 316 -24.63 -0.14 -5.02
N ASP A 317 -23.54 -0.17 -5.81
CA ASP A 317 -23.08 0.96 -6.62
C ASP A 317 -24.12 1.36 -7.67
N PHE A 318 -24.68 0.40 -8.42
CA PHE A 318 -25.77 0.67 -9.36
C PHE A 318 -27.02 1.24 -8.69
N SER A 319 -27.40 0.72 -7.51
CA SER A 319 -28.54 1.25 -6.76
C SER A 319 -28.30 2.69 -6.31
N TYR A 320 -27.08 3.01 -5.88
CA TYR A 320 -26.69 4.37 -5.53
C TYR A 320 -26.78 5.31 -6.74
N LEU A 321 -26.25 4.91 -7.91
CA LEU A 321 -26.34 5.68 -9.15
C LEU A 321 -27.78 5.89 -9.65
N LEU A 322 -28.71 5.00 -9.28
CA LEU A 322 -30.15 5.15 -9.51
C LEU A 322 -30.87 5.98 -8.43
N ASN A 323 -30.13 6.53 -7.48
CA ASN A 323 -30.63 7.23 -6.29
C ASN A 323 -31.53 6.34 -5.38
N ASP A 324 -31.45 5.02 -5.50
CA ASP A 324 -32.04 4.06 -4.55
C ASP A 324 -31.08 3.82 -3.37
N LEU A 325 -31.04 4.78 -2.45
CA LEU A 325 -30.17 4.68 -1.26
C LEU A 325 -30.52 3.50 -0.36
N GLN A 326 -31.80 3.11 -0.31
CA GLN A 326 -32.22 1.96 0.50
C GLN A 326 -31.69 0.66 -0.10
N GLY A 327 -31.77 0.52 -1.43
CA GLY A 327 -31.15 -0.57 -2.17
C GLY A 327 -29.63 -0.59 -2.03
N ALA A 328 -28.98 0.57 -2.19
CA ALA A 328 -27.53 0.70 -2.03
C ALA A 328 -27.08 0.22 -0.65
N PHE A 329 -27.72 0.70 0.43
CA PHE A 329 -27.42 0.27 1.78
C PHE A 329 -27.64 -1.23 1.97
N ARG A 330 -28.79 -1.75 1.52
CA ARG A 330 -29.14 -3.16 1.65
C ARG A 330 -28.13 -4.08 0.96
N TYR A 331 -27.69 -3.75 -0.26
CA TYR A 331 -26.71 -4.55 -0.99
C TYR A 331 -25.31 -4.44 -0.39
N ALA A 332 -24.86 -3.23 -0.02
CA ALA A 332 -23.56 -3.04 0.62
C ALA A 332 -23.47 -3.74 2.00
N ASP A 333 -24.54 -3.66 2.81
CA ASP A 333 -24.64 -4.37 4.10
C ASP A 333 -24.63 -5.90 3.90
N ARG A 334 -25.29 -6.41 2.85
CA ARG A 334 -25.21 -7.83 2.50
C ARG A 334 -23.81 -8.25 2.05
N ALA A 335 -23.12 -7.44 1.25
CA ALA A 335 -21.74 -7.71 0.84
C ALA A 335 -20.82 -7.82 2.06
N CYS A 336 -20.92 -6.84 2.97
CA CYS A 336 -20.20 -6.78 4.25
C CYS A 336 -20.49 -8.00 5.16
N LYS A 337 -21.73 -8.49 5.17
CA LYS A 337 -22.11 -9.69 5.93
C LYS A 337 -21.63 -11.00 5.30
N ALA A 338 -21.57 -11.05 3.96
CA ALA A 338 -21.06 -12.21 3.25
C ALA A 338 -19.54 -12.34 3.43
N GLU A 339 -18.82 -11.24 3.25
CA GLU A 339 -17.38 -11.16 3.46
C GLU A 339 -17.06 -9.85 4.18
N ARG A 340 -16.48 -9.96 5.38
CA ARG A 340 -16.21 -8.80 6.25
C ARG A 340 -15.32 -7.75 5.55
N GLN A 341 -14.44 -8.18 4.66
CA GLN A 341 -13.57 -7.30 3.89
C GLN A 341 -14.32 -6.49 2.81
N TYR A 342 -15.60 -6.77 2.55
CA TYR A 342 -16.45 -5.95 1.67
C TYR A 342 -17.24 -4.89 2.43
N CYS A 343 -17.02 -4.72 3.75
CA CYS A 343 -17.57 -3.59 4.51
C CYS A 343 -17.09 -2.22 4.01
N PHE A 344 -15.98 -2.17 3.28
CA PHE A 344 -15.54 -0.99 2.53
C PHE A 344 -16.57 -0.51 1.50
N GLY A 345 -17.51 -1.36 1.08
CA GLY A 345 -18.61 -0.95 0.22
C GLY A 345 -19.55 0.07 0.85
N LEU A 346 -19.82 -0.05 2.16
CA LEU A 346 -20.60 0.94 2.90
C LEU A 346 -19.84 2.27 2.98
N LEU A 347 -18.54 2.21 3.25
CA LEU A 347 -17.66 3.37 3.25
C LEU A 347 -17.61 4.04 1.86
N HIS A 348 -17.54 3.26 0.80
CA HIS A 348 -17.48 3.72 -0.58
C HIS A 348 -18.72 4.54 -0.97
N VAL A 349 -19.92 4.02 -0.71
CA VAL A 349 -21.16 4.77 -0.95
C VAL A 349 -21.24 5.99 -0.03
N GLY A 350 -20.86 5.84 1.25
CA GLY A 350 -20.80 6.96 2.19
C GLY A 350 -19.93 8.12 1.69
N ARG A 351 -18.75 7.82 1.11
CA ARG A 351 -17.85 8.82 0.51
C ARG A 351 -18.50 9.57 -0.65
N TYR A 352 -19.26 8.87 -1.50
CA TYR A 352 -19.97 9.53 -2.59
C TYR A 352 -21.05 10.48 -2.06
N LEU A 353 -21.81 10.05 -1.05
CA LEU A 353 -22.81 10.87 -0.39
C LEU A 353 -22.19 12.12 0.28
N THR A 354 -21.00 12.00 0.89
CA THR A 354 -20.28 13.17 1.43
C THR A 354 -20.01 14.19 0.34
N ARG A 355 -19.49 13.76 -0.82
CA ARG A 355 -19.17 14.66 -1.96
C ARG A 355 -20.41 15.34 -2.55
N GLU A 356 -21.58 14.70 -2.45
CA GLU A 356 -22.86 15.26 -2.87
C GLU A 356 -23.48 16.21 -1.83
N GLY A 357 -22.88 16.35 -0.65
CA GLY A 357 -23.46 17.12 0.47
C GLY A 357 -24.62 16.42 1.15
N ARG A 358 -24.80 15.11 0.96
CA ARG A 358 -25.84 14.27 1.59
C ARG A 358 -25.33 13.67 2.90
N LEU A 359 -25.00 14.58 3.82
CA LEU A 359 -24.08 14.29 4.92
C LEU A 359 -24.67 13.35 5.99
N ASP A 360 -25.97 13.44 6.28
CA ASP A 360 -26.61 12.54 7.26
C ASP A 360 -26.67 11.10 6.73
N GLU A 361 -26.98 10.91 5.44
CA GLU A 361 -26.89 9.58 4.83
C GLU A 361 -25.45 9.09 4.77
N ALA A 362 -24.49 9.96 4.41
CA ALA A 362 -23.07 9.61 4.40
C ALA A 362 -22.61 9.07 5.75
N VAL A 363 -22.87 9.81 6.84
CA VAL A 363 -22.53 9.39 8.21
C VAL A 363 -23.13 8.02 8.53
N ARG A 364 -24.42 7.80 8.23
CA ARG A 364 -25.08 6.51 8.46
C ARG A 364 -24.40 5.35 7.75
N PHE A 365 -24.01 5.54 6.48
CA PHE A 365 -23.30 4.50 5.72
C PHE A 365 -21.92 4.21 6.31
N ILE A 366 -21.16 5.27 6.62
CA ILE A 366 -19.81 5.14 7.17
C ILE A 366 -19.83 4.46 8.55
N GLU A 367 -20.73 4.87 9.46
CA GLU A 367 -20.90 4.25 10.79
C GLU A 367 -21.31 2.77 10.69
N ALA A 368 -22.17 2.44 9.72
CA ALA A 368 -22.57 1.05 9.50
C ALA A 368 -21.38 0.18 9.05
N GLY A 369 -20.50 0.69 8.20
CA GLY A 369 -19.26 0.00 7.82
C GLY A 369 -18.30 -0.14 9.00
N ALA A 370 -18.03 0.97 9.69
CA ALA A 370 -17.15 1.07 10.84
C ALA A 370 -17.50 0.08 11.95
N SER A 371 -18.78 0.02 12.33
CA SER A 371 -19.28 -0.87 13.39
C SER A 371 -19.11 -2.36 13.07
N ARG A 372 -19.14 -2.74 11.78
CA ARG A 372 -19.00 -4.13 11.33
C ARG A 372 -17.55 -4.54 11.08
N HIS A 373 -16.69 -3.58 10.72
CA HIS A 373 -15.26 -3.81 10.59
C HIS A 373 -14.45 -2.70 11.28
N PRO A 374 -14.28 -2.78 12.63
CA PRO A 374 -13.57 -1.75 13.40
C PRO A 374 -12.10 -1.54 13.01
N GLY A 375 -11.47 -2.51 12.35
CA GLY A 375 -10.08 -2.43 11.90
C GLY A 375 -9.82 -1.59 10.64
N MET A 376 -10.84 -1.01 10.01
CA MET A 376 -10.66 -0.22 8.77
C MET A 376 -10.15 1.20 9.10
N LEU A 377 -8.92 1.40 9.55
CA LEU A 377 -8.46 2.69 10.12
C LEU A 377 -8.91 3.95 9.34
N TYR A 378 -8.95 3.89 8.02
CA TYR A 378 -9.37 4.99 7.16
C TYR A 378 -10.85 5.38 7.29
N HIS A 379 -11.74 4.52 7.81
CA HIS A 379 -13.15 4.89 8.04
C HIS A 379 -13.31 5.98 9.10
N GLN A 380 -12.43 5.99 10.11
CA GLN A 380 -12.48 6.98 11.18
C GLN A 380 -12.15 8.37 10.62
N TRP A 381 -11.19 8.43 9.71
CA TRP A 381 -10.89 9.65 8.96
C TRP A 381 -12.16 10.16 8.28
N GLU A 382 -12.73 9.36 7.36
CA GLU A 382 -13.92 9.73 6.57
C GLU A 382 -15.13 10.09 7.43
N LEU A 383 -15.35 9.37 8.54
CA LEU A 383 -16.43 9.68 9.48
C LEU A 383 -16.23 11.03 10.15
N GLY A 384 -15.01 11.33 10.59
CA GLY A 384 -14.67 12.62 11.19
C GLY A 384 -14.94 13.78 10.23
N PHE A 385 -14.57 13.66 8.96
CA PHE A 385 -14.89 14.68 7.93
C PHE A 385 -16.38 14.80 7.69
N ALA A 386 -17.07 13.69 7.44
CA ALA A 386 -18.49 13.72 7.16
C ALA A 386 -19.28 14.36 8.32
N LEU A 387 -18.87 14.09 9.57
CA LEU A 387 -19.44 14.75 10.76
C LEU A 387 -19.11 16.25 10.81
N LEU A 388 -17.88 16.64 10.49
CA LEU A 388 -17.46 18.04 10.52
C LEU A 388 -18.19 18.86 9.45
N GLU A 389 -18.29 18.33 8.23
CA GLU A 389 -19.07 18.92 7.14
C GLU A 389 -20.56 18.99 7.49
N ALA A 390 -21.09 17.98 8.21
CA ALA A 390 -22.48 17.96 8.68
C ALA A 390 -22.75 18.97 9.82
N ASN A 391 -21.78 19.83 10.14
CA ASN A 391 -21.84 20.76 11.28
C ASN A 391 -22.09 20.05 12.62
N ARG A 392 -21.46 18.87 12.81
CA ARG A 392 -21.48 18.07 14.05
C ARG A 392 -20.09 18.03 14.71
N PRO A 393 -19.48 19.19 15.04
CA PRO A 393 -18.07 19.29 15.44
C PRO A 393 -17.74 18.53 16.73
N SER A 394 -18.63 18.48 17.71
CA SER A 394 -18.40 17.69 18.95
C SER A 394 -18.28 16.19 18.68
N GLU A 395 -18.95 15.69 17.64
CA GLU A 395 -18.89 14.29 17.25
C GLU A 395 -17.62 14.00 16.46
N ALA A 396 -17.27 14.90 15.54
CA ALA A 396 -16.02 14.83 14.80
C ALA A 396 -14.80 14.80 15.75
N LEU A 397 -14.78 15.65 16.79
CA LEU A 397 -13.70 15.65 17.80
C LEU A 397 -13.54 14.30 18.51
N ARG A 398 -14.65 13.62 18.85
CA ARG A 398 -14.61 12.27 19.46
C ARG A 398 -13.95 11.23 18.54
N ILE A 399 -14.05 11.43 17.22
CA ILE A 399 -13.40 10.57 16.22
C ILE A 399 -11.93 10.96 16.02
N PHE A 400 -11.62 12.25 16.00
CA PHE A 400 -10.27 12.75 15.78
C PHE A 400 -9.32 12.51 16.97
N ASP A 401 -9.80 12.56 18.20
CA ASP A 401 -8.95 12.39 19.38
C ASP A 401 -8.13 11.07 19.39
N PRO A 402 -8.72 9.88 19.17
CA PRO A 402 -7.93 8.65 19.06
C PRO A 402 -7.07 8.60 17.80
N LEU A 403 -7.52 9.23 16.70
CA LEU A 403 -6.78 9.27 15.43
C LEU A 403 -5.48 10.05 15.51
N ARG A 404 -5.36 11.02 16.43
CA ARG A 404 -4.12 11.79 16.61
C ARG A 404 -2.94 10.89 16.95
N LEU A 405 -3.20 9.84 17.73
CA LEU A 405 -2.21 8.83 18.09
C LEU A 405 -1.88 7.87 16.95
N LEU A 406 -2.57 7.96 15.80
CA LEU A 406 -2.40 7.07 14.64
C LEU A 406 -1.90 7.79 13.38
N LEU A 407 -2.25 9.07 13.22
CA LEU A 407 -1.97 9.85 12.01
C LEU A 407 -1.04 11.06 12.25
N GLY A 408 -0.67 11.35 13.50
CA GLY A 408 0.18 12.50 13.82
C GLY A 408 -0.58 13.84 13.83
N ALA A 409 0.18 14.95 13.85
CA ALA A 409 -0.39 16.28 14.05
C ALA A 409 -1.03 16.89 12.79
N PHE A 410 -0.39 16.78 11.61
CA PHE A 410 -0.95 17.35 10.38
C PHE A 410 -1.45 16.24 9.45
N PRO A 411 -2.65 16.34 8.84
CA PRO A 411 -3.57 17.48 8.88
C PRO A 411 -4.63 17.41 9.99
N LEU A 412 -4.59 16.41 10.87
CA LEU A 412 -5.64 16.18 11.86
C LEU A 412 -5.89 17.36 12.82
N GLU A 413 -4.83 18.00 13.31
CA GLU A 413 -4.94 19.16 14.20
C GLU A 413 -5.59 20.36 13.51
N LEU A 414 -5.50 20.43 12.18
CA LEU A 414 -6.21 21.45 11.41
C LEU A 414 -7.72 21.24 11.51
N PHE A 415 -8.19 20.01 11.35
CA PHE A 415 -9.62 19.69 11.42
C PHE A 415 -10.16 19.78 12.85
N ARG A 416 -9.32 19.53 13.87
CA ARG A 416 -9.66 19.82 15.25
C ARG A 416 -9.78 21.33 15.49
N ALA A 417 -8.86 22.13 14.95
CA ALA A 417 -8.95 23.59 15.03
C ALA A 417 -10.25 24.11 14.39
N GLU A 418 -10.61 23.58 13.23
CA GLU A 418 -11.86 23.89 12.54
C GLU A 418 -13.10 23.46 13.34
N ALA A 419 -13.08 22.28 13.97
CA ALA A 419 -14.17 21.84 14.85
C ALA A 419 -14.36 22.78 16.04
N TYR A 420 -13.28 23.25 16.67
CA TYR A 420 -13.37 24.23 17.76
C TYR A 420 -13.86 25.60 17.28
N LEU A 421 -13.50 26.03 16.07
CA LEU A 421 -14.09 27.23 15.47
C LEU A 421 -15.61 27.12 15.34
N LEU A 422 -16.11 25.99 14.82
CA LEU A 422 -17.55 25.76 14.68
C LEU A 422 -18.28 25.71 16.02
N LEU A 423 -17.57 25.37 17.10
CA LEU A 423 -18.07 25.42 18.48
C LEU A 423 -17.97 26.82 19.12
N GLY A 424 -17.39 27.81 18.44
CA GLY A 424 -17.15 29.16 18.97
C GLY A 424 -15.97 29.28 19.93
N ASP A 425 -15.11 28.25 20.01
CA ASP A 425 -13.93 28.22 20.89
C ASP A 425 -12.67 28.65 20.12
N GLY A 426 -12.56 29.97 19.88
CA GLY A 426 -11.47 30.55 19.12
C GLY A 426 -10.08 30.35 19.74
N GLU A 427 -10.00 30.25 21.08
CA GLU A 427 -8.74 30.03 21.79
C GLU A 427 -8.20 28.63 21.52
N ARG A 428 -9.04 27.58 21.66
CA ARG A 428 -8.61 26.22 21.33
C ARG A 428 -8.38 26.05 19.85
N ALA A 429 -9.18 26.68 19.00
CA ALA A 429 -8.94 26.67 17.56
C ALA A 429 -7.54 27.19 17.21
N ALA A 430 -7.12 28.33 17.78
CA ALA A 430 -5.78 28.88 17.57
C ALA A 430 -4.68 27.92 18.07
N ALA A 431 -4.84 27.34 19.27
CA ALA A 431 -3.88 26.40 19.82
C ALA A 431 -3.71 25.14 18.95
N HIS A 432 -4.80 24.58 18.43
CA HIS A 432 -4.75 23.44 17.51
C HIS A 432 -4.17 23.83 16.15
N CYS A 433 -4.39 25.05 15.67
CA CYS A 433 -3.71 25.52 14.46
C CYS A 433 -2.19 25.61 14.64
N ASP A 434 -1.70 26.12 15.77
CA ASP A 434 -0.25 26.16 16.06
C ASP A 434 0.36 24.75 16.04
N LEU A 435 -0.37 23.76 16.58
CA LEU A 435 0.03 22.36 16.51
C LEU A 435 0.03 21.82 15.07
N ALA A 436 -0.97 22.19 14.26
CA ALA A 436 -1.04 21.83 12.85
C ALA A 436 0.14 22.41 12.05
N ILE A 437 0.48 23.69 12.24
CA ILE A 437 1.62 24.37 11.60
C ILE A 437 2.94 23.73 12.02
N LYS A 438 3.09 23.42 13.32
CA LYS A 438 4.27 22.71 13.81
C LYS A 438 4.38 21.33 13.16
N GLY A 439 3.26 20.60 13.10
CA GLY A 439 3.15 19.31 12.43
C GLY A 439 3.52 19.39 10.96
N LEU A 440 3.02 20.39 10.23
CA LEU A 440 3.33 20.61 8.82
C LEU A 440 4.84 20.79 8.56
N LYS A 441 5.55 21.48 9.47
CA LYS A 441 7.00 21.69 9.37
C LYS A 441 7.82 20.42 9.62
N THR A 442 7.29 19.48 10.38
CA THR A 442 8.00 18.24 10.78
C THR A 442 7.53 17.00 10.03
N ALA A 443 6.33 17.03 9.46
CA ALA A 443 5.79 15.95 8.67
C ALA A 443 6.60 15.85 7.37
N SER A 444 7.17 14.67 7.10
CA SER A 444 7.26 14.23 5.71
C SER A 444 5.82 14.26 5.21
N VAL A 445 5.48 15.12 4.25
CA VAL A 445 4.11 15.54 3.88
C VAL A 445 3.22 14.37 3.40
N ASN A 446 3.05 13.31 4.18
CA ASN A 446 2.30 12.12 3.86
C ASN A 446 0.86 12.41 4.27
N GLY A 447 0.04 12.80 3.29
CA GLY A 447 -1.38 13.10 3.51
C GLY A 447 -1.94 14.23 2.63
N THR A 448 -1.12 15.10 2.05
CA THR A 448 -1.62 16.19 1.18
C THR A 448 -1.87 15.77 -0.27
N ASP A 449 -1.32 14.63 -0.69
CA ASP A 449 -1.49 14.13 -2.07
C ASP A 449 -2.89 13.54 -2.28
N ASP A 450 -3.62 13.30 -1.19
CA ASP A 450 -5.05 13.08 -1.27
C ASP A 450 -5.73 14.41 -1.62
N ALA A 451 -6.18 14.55 -2.86
CA ALA A 451 -6.91 15.71 -3.34
C ALA A 451 -8.08 16.10 -2.42
N ARG A 452 -8.65 15.14 -1.67
CA ARG A 452 -9.71 15.38 -0.70
C ARG A 452 -9.19 16.10 0.53
N ILE A 453 -8.05 15.68 1.06
CA ILE A 453 -7.38 16.35 2.18
C ILE A 453 -6.96 17.75 1.74
N GLY A 454 -6.47 17.92 0.50
CA GLY A 454 -6.23 19.22 -0.09
C GLY A 454 -7.48 20.12 -0.12
N MET A 455 -8.62 19.61 -0.60
CA MET A 455 -9.88 20.36 -0.61
C MET A 455 -10.38 20.69 0.81
N ALA A 456 -10.30 19.75 1.75
CA ALA A 456 -10.67 19.98 3.14
C ALA A 456 -9.76 21.02 3.81
N ILE A 457 -8.45 21.00 3.51
CA ILE A 457 -7.50 22.03 3.96
C ILE A 457 -7.89 23.40 3.38
N ILE A 458 -8.22 23.49 2.09
CA ILE A 458 -8.66 24.74 1.46
C ILE A 458 -9.94 25.28 2.13
N ALA A 459 -10.94 24.42 2.34
CA ALA A 459 -12.17 24.81 3.01
C ALA A 459 -11.91 25.27 4.46
N ALA A 460 -11.01 24.58 5.18
CA ALA A 460 -10.61 24.97 6.52
C ALA A 460 -9.90 26.34 6.52
N ILE A 461 -8.98 26.58 5.57
CA ILE A 461 -8.31 27.87 5.38
C ILE A 461 -9.32 29.00 5.19
N GLU A 462 -10.33 28.83 4.33
CA GLU A 462 -11.36 29.84 4.11
C GLU A 462 -12.14 30.17 5.40
N ARG A 463 -12.45 29.13 6.20
CA ARG A 463 -13.11 29.30 7.51
C ARG A 463 -12.22 30.02 8.51
N PHE A 464 -10.91 29.73 8.54
CA PHE A 464 -9.95 30.44 9.38
C PHE A 464 -9.86 31.92 9.01
N GLU A 465 -9.84 32.25 7.72
CA GLU A 465 -9.82 33.65 7.25
C GLU A 465 -11.10 34.40 7.66
N ALA A 466 -12.26 33.76 7.49
CA ALA A 466 -13.55 34.32 7.91
C ALA A 466 -13.64 34.54 9.44
N ALA A 467 -12.98 33.69 10.22
CA ALA A 467 -12.95 33.76 11.68
C ALA A 467 -11.86 34.70 12.25
N GLY A 468 -11.06 35.35 11.41
CA GLY A 468 -9.99 36.26 11.86
C GLY A 468 -8.67 35.58 12.27
N LEU A 469 -8.50 34.28 11.98
CA LEU A 469 -7.28 33.51 12.23
C LEU A 469 -6.29 33.59 11.04
N GLN A 470 -5.87 34.80 10.70
CA GLN A 470 -5.19 35.09 9.42
C GLN A 470 -3.77 34.52 9.39
N GLN A 471 -3.13 34.46 10.56
CA GLN A 471 -1.85 33.81 10.76
C GLN A 471 -1.93 32.30 10.49
N CYS A 472 -3.03 31.66 10.89
CA CYS A 472 -3.26 30.25 10.66
C CYS A 472 -3.39 29.96 9.16
N ALA A 473 -4.33 30.64 8.50
CA ALA A 473 -4.56 30.52 7.07
C ALA A 473 -3.28 30.78 6.24
N SER A 474 -2.55 31.84 6.56
CA SER A 474 -1.33 32.23 5.83
C SER A 474 -0.16 31.27 6.02
N ALA A 475 -0.11 30.53 7.14
CA ALA A 475 0.98 29.58 7.40
C ALA A 475 0.77 28.22 6.72
N ILE A 476 -0.48 27.90 6.36
CA ILE A 476 -0.86 26.65 5.71
C ILE A 476 -0.87 26.80 4.18
N LYS A 477 -1.29 27.98 3.68
CA LYS A 477 -1.07 28.40 2.29
C LYS A 477 0.41 28.40 1.94
#